data_AF-A0A4U1M4E4-F1
#
_entry.id   AF-A0A4U1M4E4-F1
#
_cell.length_a   1.000
_cell.length_b   1.000
_cell.length_c   1.000
_cell.angle_alpha   90.00
_cell.angle_beta   90.00
_cell.angle_gamma   90.00
#
_symmetry.space_group_name_H-M   'P 1'
#
loop_
_entity.id
_entity.type
_entity.pdbx_description
1 polymer ?
#
loop_
_entity_poly.entity_id
_entity_poly.type
_entity_poly.pdbx_seq_one_letter_code
_entity_poly.pdbx_strand_id
1 'polypeptide(L)'
;MRGIMMLLGIVLHSALTYSVTPHGDAWSIKDPNSTSLATDFLVLLIHTFRMPLFFMVAGFFGALLFYERSALKMIKNRFSRIVLPFIVFLSLLWPVIVFAFGYTHGVFLAKPKPLKHALRMLSSIQDFIPKSTSHLWFLYYLMLITIATVLIALLLRTLPILKIKTKAVFKAILKNPLIRIISLATIVGLLLKVFGSSMVATSVSLVPDYHTFSYYFIFYLLGWLVYASKEPLTLFVKYSWLTTGLAVVFSIAEGLIITAYNLNPSGNSNLLIAFSAIIVSLFIFGLTGLFVRYASTHSPKLRYISDASYWVYLIHLPITVLIPAALANLSLPALIKFFIVILVTGVICFVSYHYLVRNTFIGKFLNGKRFPLKAVQD
;
A
#
# COMPACT_ATOMS: atom_id res chain seq x y z
N MET A 1 5.97 -3.18 -11.37
CA MET A 1 5.84 -2.28 -10.19
C MET A 1 4.51 -2.46 -9.46
N ARG A 2 3.37 -1.98 -9.98
CA ARG A 2 2.07 -2.02 -9.29
C ARG A 2 1.69 -3.42 -8.78
N GLY A 3 1.68 -4.44 -9.65
CA GLY A 3 1.30 -5.80 -9.24
C GLY A 3 2.17 -6.39 -8.12
N ILE A 4 3.49 -6.24 -8.21
CA ILE A 4 4.43 -6.72 -7.18
C ILE A 4 4.19 -6.00 -5.85
N MET A 5 4.00 -4.69 -5.88
CA MET A 5 3.69 -3.94 -4.66
C MET A 5 2.33 -4.34 -4.06
N MET A 6 1.34 -4.77 -4.87
CA MET A 6 0.05 -5.23 -4.32
C MET A 6 0.24 -6.56 -3.60
N LEU A 7 1.05 -7.47 -4.16
CA LEU A 7 1.37 -8.76 -3.55
C LEU A 7 2.10 -8.64 -2.21
N LEU A 8 2.95 -7.62 -2.05
CA LEU A 8 3.54 -7.31 -0.74
C LEU A 8 2.48 -6.96 0.32
N GLY A 9 1.26 -6.59 -0.07
CA GLY A 9 0.14 -6.43 0.86
C GLY A 9 -0.28 -7.75 1.50
N ILE A 10 -0.29 -8.86 0.74
CA ILE A 10 -0.53 -10.19 1.29
C ILE A 10 0.56 -10.54 2.30
N VAL A 11 1.82 -10.30 1.94
CA VAL A 11 2.96 -10.57 2.83
C VAL A 11 2.82 -9.78 4.13
N LEU A 12 2.56 -8.47 4.04
CA LEU A 12 2.38 -7.61 5.20
C LEU A 12 1.21 -8.08 6.09
N HIS A 13 0.03 -8.28 5.53
CA HIS A 13 -1.14 -8.68 6.32
C HIS A 13 -1.05 -10.10 6.88
N SER A 14 -0.33 -11.00 6.21
CA SER A 14 -0.04 -12.32 6.75
C SER A 14 0.94 -12.24 7.92
N ALA A 15 1.91 -11.32 7.86
CA ALA A 15 2.92 -11.15 8.91
C ALA A 15 2.33 -10.59 10.21
N LEU A 16 1.39 -9.63 10.13
CA LEU A 16 0.81 -8.94 11.29
C LEU A 16 0.24 -9.88 12.36
N THR A 17 -0.39 -10.99 11.97
CA THR A 17 -0.96 -11.97 12.91
C THR A 17 0.11 -12.70 13.73
N TYR A 18 1.32 -12.83 13.19
CA TYR A 18 2.43 -13.56 13.80
C TYR A 18 3.51 -12.63 14.37
N SER A 19 3.32 -11.31 14.30
CA SER A 19 4.15 -10.29 14.91
C SER A 19 4.18 -10.38 16.44
N VAL A 20 5.32 -10.05 17.04
CA VAL A 20 5.45 -9.89 18.49
C VAL A 20 4.85 -8.55 18.93
N THR A 21 5.01 -7.50 18.14
CA THR A 21 4.49 -6.17 18.48
C THR A 21 2.97 -6.09 18.29
N PRO A 22 2.20 -5.60 19.29
CA PRO A 22 0.78 -5.33 19.11
C PRO A 22 0.56 -4.16 18.15
N HIS A 23 -0.41 -4.29 17.24
CA HIS A 23 -0.72 -3.26 16.24
C HIS A 23 -2.05 -2.52 16.50
N GLY A 24 -2.66 -2.72 17.69
CA GLY A 24 -3.88 -2.05 18.13
C GLY A 24 -5.05 -2.25 17.16
N ASP A 25 -5.83 -1.19 16.95
CA ASP A 25 -7.04 -1.23 16.11
C ASP A 25 -6.74 -1.51 14.63
N ALA A 26 -5.51 -1.26 14.17
CA ALA A 26 -5.12 -1.56 12.79
C ALA A 26 -5.05 -3.06 12.50
N TRP A 27 -4.81 -3.89 13.53
CA TRP A 27 -4.81 -5.35 13.44
C TRP A 27 -5.10 -5.99 14.80
N SER A 28 -6.35 -6.39 15.02
CA SER A 28 -6.87 -6.83 16.32
C SER A 28 -6.68 -8.33 16.63
N ILE A 29 -6.03 -9.08 15.74
CA ILE A 29 -5.75 -10.51 15.94
C ILE A 29 -4.25 -10.77 16.04
N LYS A 30 -3.87 -11.67 16.93
CA LYS A 30 -2.49 -12.11 17.11
C LYS A 30 -2.51 -13.58 17.53
N ASP A 31 -1.71 -14.42 16.88
CA ASP A 31 -1.65 -15.84 17.20
C ASP A 31 -1.19 -15.99 18.66
N PRO A 32 -1.97 -16.70 19.52
CA PRO A 32 -1.69 -16.79 20.95
C PRO A 32 -0.50 -17.72 21.25
N ASN A 33 -0.15 -18.61 20.32
CA ASN A 33 0.75 -19.73 20.56
C ASN A 33 2.13 -19.52 19.90
N SER A 34 2.21 -18.76 18.80
CA SER A 34 3.48 -18.60 18.07
C SER A 34 3.61 -17.23 17.40
N THR A 35 4.66 -16.50 17.76
CA THR A 35 5.02 -15.19 17.18
C THR A 35 6.51 -15.10 16.86
N SER A 36 6.92 -14.16 16.00
CA SER A 36 8.33 -14.02 15.57
C SER A 36 8.73 -12.57 15.30
N LEU A 37 9.91 -12.15 15.78
CA LEU A 37 10.49 -10.84 15.46
C LEU A 37 10.79 -10.66 13.96
N ALA A 38 10.98 -11.76 13.22
CA ALA A 38 11.20 -11.68 11.79
C ALA A 38 9.96 -11.15 11.05
N THR A 39 8.75 -11.45 11.53
CA THR A 39 7.52 -10.88 10.94
C THR A 39 7.35 -9.41 11.30
N ASP A 40 7.76 -8.97 12.49
CA ASP A 40 7.80 -7.54 12.84
C ASP A 40 8.72 -6.76 11.89
N PHE A 41 9.92 -7.28 11.63
CA PHE A 41 10.86 -6.67 10.70
C PHE A 41 10.29 -6.60 9.27
N LEU A 42 9.63 -7.66 8.80
CA LEU A 42 8.97 -7.66 7.49
C LEU A 42 7.85 -6.62 7.40
N VAL A 43 7.04 -6.47 8.45
CA VAL A 43 5.99 -5.45 8.53
C VAL A 43 6.61 -4.06 8.44
N LEU A 44 7.62 -3.77 9.27
CA LEU A 44 8.33 -2.49 9.26
C LEU A 44 8.90 -2.18 7.88
N LEU A 45 9.68 -3.10 7.33
CA LEU A 45 10.37 -2.97 6.04
C LEU A 45 9.37 -2.67 4.91
N ILE A 46 8.32 -3.49 4.77
CA ILE A 46 7.34 -3.34 3.69
C ILE A 46 6.52 -2.07 3.87
N HIS A 47 6.11 -1.75 5.10
CA HIS A 47 5.26 -0.60 5.37
C HIS A 47 5.96 0.71 5.01
N THR A 48 7.26 0.83 5.31
CA THR A 48 8.04 2.05 5.09
C THR A 48 8.04 2.53 3.64
N PHE A 49 8.10 1.62 2.65
CA PHE A 49 8.19 2.04 1.24
C PHE A 49 6.95 1.72 0.41
N ARG A 50 6.19 0.67 0.73
CA ARG A 50 5.14 0.17 -0.17
C ARG A 50 4.10 1.23 -0.46
N MET A 51 3.56 1.87 0.58
CA MET A 51 2.49 2.88 0.42
C MET A 51 3.00 4.18 -0.21
N PRO A 52 4.11 4.78 0.25
CA PRO A 52 4.72 5.92 -0.43
C PRO A 52 4.96 5.68 -1.93
N LEU A 53 5.49 4.50 -2.27
CA LEU A 53 5.78 4.12 -3.65
C LEU A 53 4.49 3.98 -4.48
N PHE A 54 3.41 3.47 -3.90
CA PHE A 54 2.10 3.44 -4.56
C PHE A 54 1.57 4.83 -4.87
N PHE A 55 1.62 5.76 -3.91
CA PHE A 55 1.16 7.13 -4.11
C PHE A 55 2.01 7.84 -5.17
N MET A 56 3.33 7.66 -5.17
CA MET A 56 4.22 8.16 -6.23
C MET A 56 3.83 7.62 -7.61
N VAL A 57 3.66 6.31 -7.75
CA VAL A 57 3.23 5.72 -9.02
C VAL A 57 1.84 6.23 -9.43
N ALA A 58 0.93 6.37 -8.48
CA ALA A 58 -0.41 6.89 -8.76
C ALA A 58 -0.37 8.34 -9.26
N GLY A 59 0.47 9.18 -8.65
CA GLY A 59 0.74 10.56 -9.06
C GLY A 59 1.32 10.67 -10.45
N PHE A 60 2.30 9.83 -10.79
CA PHE A 60 2.89 9.76 -12.13
C PHE A 60 1.84 9.48 -13.20
N PHE A 61 1.02 8.45 -13.01
CA PHE A 61 -0.06 8.13 -13.94
C PHE A 61 -1.22 9.14 -13.89
N GLY A 62 -1.41 9.82 -12.76
CA GLY A 62 -2.35 10.94 -12.61
C GLY A 62 -1.99 12.08 -13.54
N ALA A 63 -0.73 12.50 -13.48
CA ALA A 63 -0.19 13.53 -14.37
C ALA A 63 -0.24 13.10 -15.84
N LEU A 64 0.13 11.85 -16.16
CA LEU A 64 -0.01 11.30 -17.52
C LEU A 64 -1.42 11.48 -18.08
N LEU A 65 -2.45 11.07 -17.32
CA LEU A 65 -3.83 11.21 -17.76
C LEU A 65 -4.24 12.69 -17.88
N PHE A 66 -3.82 13.53 -16.93
CA PHE A 66 -4.16 14.96 -16.92
C PHE A 66 -3.59 15.69 -18.15
N TYR A 67 -2.31 15.46 -18.47
CA TYR A 67 -1.61 16.15 -19.56
C TYR A 67 -1.90 15.54 -20.93
N GLU A 68 -1.98 14.21 -21.06
CA GLU A 68 -2.13 13.55 -22.37
C GLU A 68 -3.60 13.31 -22.78
N ARG A 69 -4.57 13.35 -21.85
CA ARG A 69 -5.99 13.05 -22.13
C ARG A 69 -6.96 14.17 -21.79
N SER A 70 -6.55 15.22 -21.07
CA SER A 70 -7.36 16.28 -20.43
C SER A 70 -7.84 15.97 -19.00
N ALA A 71 -8.08 17.04 -18.24
CA ALA A 71 -8.56 16.99 -16.86
C ALA A 71 -9.89 16.24 -16.72
N LEU A 72 -10.86 16.49 -17.61
CA LEU A 72 -12.16 15.85 -17.54
C LEU A 72 -12.07 14.33 -17.79
N LYS A 73 -11.29 13.90 -18.80
CA LYS A 73 -11.09 12.47 -19.07
C LYS A 73 -10.34 11.79 -17.93
N MET A 74 -9.38 12.49 -17.31
CA MET A 74 -8.71 12.00 -16.10
C MET A 74 -9.72 11.80 -14.95
N ILE A 75 -10.56 12.79 -14.64
CA ILE A 75 -11.55 12.69 -13.55
C ILE A 75 -12.52 11.53 -13.81
N LYS A 76 -13.09 11.42 -15.01
CA LYS A 76 -13.98 10.30 -15.38
C LYS A 76 -13.28 8.94 -15.23
N ASN A 77 -12.02 8.85 -15.64
CA ASN A 77 -11.22 7.65 -15.45
C ASN A 77 -11.01 7.34 -13.96
N ARG A 78 -10.60 8.32 -13.15
CA ARG A 78 -10.34 8.12 -11.72
C ARG A 78 -11.62 7.76 -10.96
N PHE A 79 -12.74 8.40 -11.30
CA PHE A 79 -14.05 8.08 -10.73
C PHE A 79 -14.43 6.62 -10.98
N SER A 80 -14.38 6.17 -12.24
CA SER A 80 -14.73 4.79 -12.61
C SER A 80 -13.75 3.73 -12.08
N ARG A 81 -12.49 4.10 -11.79
CA ARG A 81 -11.44 3.15 -11.38
C ARG A 81 -11.14 3.12 -9.90
N ILE A 82 -11.47 4.18 -9.18
CA ILE A 82 -11.10 4.36 -7.77
C ILE A 82 -12.37 4.54 -6.96
N VAL A 83 -13.17 5.57 -7.29
CA VAL A 83 -14.35 5.95 -6.50
C VAL A 83 -15.43 4.87 -6.55
N LEU A 84 -15.83 4.43 -7.75
CA LEU A 84 -16.87 3.40 -7.88
C LEU A 84 -16.45 2.06 -7.24
N PRO A 85 -15.26 1.50 -7.51
CA PRO A 85 -14.84 0.29 -6.82
C PRO A 85 -14.71 0.48 -5.31
N PHE A 86 -14.23 1.62 -4.82
CA PHE A 86 -14.17 1.90 -3.40
C PHE A 86 -15.55 1.81 -2.76
N ILE A 87 -16.56 2.50 -3.29
CA ILE A 87 -17.93 2.49 -2.73
C ILE A 87 -18.50 1.07 -2.73
N VAL A 88 -18.43 0.38 -3.88
CA VAL A 88 -19.00 -0.97 -4.04
C VAL A 88 -18.32 -1.97 -3.10
N PHE A 89 -16.98 -2.01 -3.09
CA PHE A 89 -16.25 -2.99 -2.29
C PHE A 89 -16.16 -2.63 -0.82
N LEU A 90 -16.27 -1.35 -0.44
CA LEU A 90 -16.40 -0.97 0.97
C LEU A 90 -17.67 -1.58 1.56
N SER A 91 -18.82 -1.38 0.90
CA SER A 91 -20.08 -1.96 1.35
C SER A 91 -20.08 -3.50 1.28
N LEU A 92 -19.56 -4.08 0.20
CA LEU A 92 -19.58 -5.53 0.00
C LEU A 92 -18.64 -6.26 0.97
N LEU A 93 -17.43 -5.74 1.18
CA LEU A 93 -16.41 -6.42 1.99
C LEU A 93 -16.57 -6.14 3.49
N TRP A 94 -17.23 -5.04 3.87
CA TRP A 94 -17.40 -4.69 5.28
C TRP A 94 -17.93 -5.84 6.15
N PRO A 95 -19.10 -6.46 5.86
CA PRO A 95 -19.59 -7.57 6.69
C PRO A 95 -18.66 -8.77 6.65
N VAL A 96 -18.00 -9.04 5.51
CA VAL A 96 -17.06 -10.16 5.37
C VAL A 96 -15.83 -9.95 6.26
N ILE A 97 -15.30 -8.72 6.33
CA ILE A 97 -14.16 -8.34 7.17
C ILE A 97 -14.55 -8.42 8.64
N VAL A 98 -15.69 -7.84 9.03
CA VAL A 98 -16.20 -7.91 10.42
C VAL A 98 -16.36 -9.36 10.87
N PHE A 99 -16.96 -10.20 10.02
CA PHE A 99 -17.09 -11.63 10.27
C PHE A 99 -15.72 -12.31 10.39
N ALA A 100 -14.79 -12.07 9.46
CA ALA A 100 -13.48 -12.70 9.44
C ALA A 100 -12.67 -12.41 10.71
N PHE A 101 -12.60 -11.14 11.12
CA PHE A 101 -11.93 -10.75 12.35
C PHE A 101 -12.65 -11.30 13.58
N GLY A 102 -13.98 -11.17 13.65
CA GLY A 102 -14.77 -11.67 14.78
C GLY A 102 -14.64 -13.18 14.99
N TYR A 103 -14.66 -13.95 13.90
CA TYR A 103 -14.49 -15.40 13.94
C TYR A 103 -13.09 -15.78 14.43
N THR A 104 -12.05 -15.22 13.81
CA THR A 104 -10.65 -15.53 14.13
C THR A 104 -10.29 -15.12 15.55
N HIS A 105 -10.73 -13.94 15.98
CA HIS A 105 -10.58 -13.47 17.35
C HIS A 105 -11.30 -14.40 18.34
N GLY A 106 -12.51 -14.87 18.00
CA GLY A 106 -13.24 -15.85 18.79
C GLY A 106 -12.50 -17.19 18.93
N VAL A 107 -11.87 -17.67 17.86
CA VAL A 107 -11.05 -18.89 17.87
C VAL A 107 -9.80 -18.72 18.72
N PHE A 108 -9.07 -17.61 18.55
CA PHE A 108 -7.84 -17.34 19.32
C PHE A 108 -8.08 -17.16 20.81
N LEU A 109 -9.24 -16.64 21.20
CA LEU A 109 -9.66 -16.55 22.60
C LEU A 109 -10.36 -17.82 23.12
N ALA A 110 -10.33 -18.93 22.36
CA ALA A 110 -10.96 -20.20 22.71
C ALA A 110 -12.45 -20.07 23.13
N LYS A 111 -13.20 -19.15 22.50
CA LYS A 111 -14.63 -18.97 22.81
C LYS A 111 -15.39 -20.25 22.44
N PRO A 112 -16.39 -20.70 23.24
CA PRO A 112 -17.07 -21.99 23.00
C PRO A 112 -17.79 -22.12 21.65
N LYS A 113 -18.25 -21.00 21.07
CA LYS A 113 -18.98 -20.95 19.79
C LYS A 113 -18.50 -19.75 18.95
N PRO A 114 -17.30 -19.82 18.34
CA PRO A 114 -16.68 -18.68 17.65
C PRO A 114 -17.49 -18.23 16.44
N LEU A 115 -18.15 -19.16 15.73
CA LEU A 115 -19.07 -18.82 14.64
C LEU A 115 -20.25 -17.97 15.12
N LYS A 116 -20.90 -18.35 16.23
CA LYS A 116 -22.01 -17.58 16.81
C LYS A 116 -21.53 -16.22 17.31
N HIS A 117 -20.29 -16.13 17.79
CA HIS A 117 -19.68 -14.86 18.18
C HIS A 117 -19.53 -13.92 16.98
N ALA A 118 -18.98 -14.41 15.86
CA ALA A 118 -18.83 -13.62 14.63
C ALA A 118 -20.19 -13.16 14.06
N LEU A 119 -21.18 -14.05 14.01
CA LEU A 119 -22.53 -13.71 13.51
C LEU A 119 -23.24 -12.66 14.38
N ARG A 120 -23.01 -12.66 15.69
CA ARG A 120 -23.57 -11.62 16.59
C ARG A 120 -23.03 -10.22 16.30
N MET A 121 -21.85 -10.10 15.70
CA MET A 121 -21.29 -8.81 15.29
C MET A 121 -22.01 -8.21 14.08
N LEU A 122 -22.89 -8.98 13.43
CA LEU A 122 -23.70 -8.59 12.28
C LEU A 122 -25.19 -8.86 12.58
N SER A 123 -25.63 -8.48 13.78
CA SER A 123 -26.98 -8.79 14.27
C SER A 123 -28.02 -7.72 13.95
N SER A 124 -27.58 -6.48 13.72
CA SER A 124 -28.45 -5.35 13.39
C SER A 124 -28.14 -4.80 12.00
N ILE A 125 -29.11 -4.10 11.38
CA ILE A 125 -28.92 -3.45 10.07
C ILE A 125 -27.77 -2.43 10.13
N GLN A 126 -27.61 -1.75 11.27
CA GLN A 126 -26.54 -0.78 11.50
C GLN A 126 -25.13 -1.40 11.45
N ASP A 127 -25.00 -2.70 11.72
CA ASP A 127 -23.71 -3.40 11.65
C ASP A 127 -23.22 -3.65 10.23
N PHE A 128 -24.12 -3.62 9.25
CA PHE A 128 -23.78 -3.73 7.82
C PHE A 128 -23.31 -2.40 7.22
N ILE A 129 -23.46 -1.28 7.94
CA ILE A 129 -22.97 0.02 7.50
C ILE A 129 -21.47 0.10 7.78
N PRO A 130 -20.62 0.38 6.78
CA PRO A 130 -19.18 0.52 6.99
C PRO A 130 -18.85 1.61 8.00
N LYS A 131 -18.13 1.24 9.07
CA LYS A 131 -17.67 2.18 10.12
C LYS A 131 -16.21 2.61 9.93
N SER A 132 -15.49 1.92 9.05
CA SER A 132 -14.08 2.16 8.75
C SER A 132 -13.79 1.75 7.29
N THR A 133 -12.72 2.31 6.72
CA THR A 133 -12.22 1.94 5.40
C THR A 133 -11.42 0.63 5.38
N SER A 134 -11.02 0.09 6.53
CA SER A 134 -10.16 -1.10 6.63
C SER A 134 -8.95 -1.00 5.67
N HIS A 135 -8.57 -2.06 4.94
CA HIS A 135 -7.48 -2.02 3.96
C HIS A 135 -7.79 -1.18 2.70
N LEU A 136 -9.03 -0.70 2.54
CA LEU A 136 -9.45 0.16 1.42
C LEU A 136 -9.05 1.63 1.61
N TRP A 137 -8.47 1.99 2.76
CA TRP A 137 -7.96 3.34 3.07
C TRP A 137 -7.10 3.91 1.94
N PHE A 138 -6.29 3.08 1.27
CA PHE A 138 -5.47 3.53 0.15
C PHE A 138 -6.30 4.17 -0.97
N LEU A 139 -7.42 3.55 -1.38
CA LEU A 139 -8.30 4.10 -2.40
C LEU A 139 -8.98 5.38 -1.92
N TYR A 140 -9.34 5.43 -0.64
CA TYR A 140 -9.95 6.59 -0.01
C TYR A 140 -9.03 7.82 -0.07
N TYR A 141 -7.80 7.69 0.46
CA TYR A 141 -6.82 8.77 0.40
C TYR A 141 -6.36 9.07 -1.01
N LEU A 142 -6.25 8.06 -1.89
CA LEU A 142 -5.91 8.29 -3.29
C LEU A 142 -6.96 9.14 -4.00
N MET A 143 -8.25 8.94 -3.73
CA MET A 143 -9.32 9.80 -4.24
C MET A 143 -9.14 11.24 -3.77
N LEU A 144 -8.98 11.46 -2.46
CA LEU A 144 -8.84 12.80 -1.86
C LEU A 144 -7.62 13.54 -2.43
N ILE A 145 -6.46 12.87 -2.43
CA ILE A 145 -5.21 13.42 -2.95
C ILE A 145 -5.32 13.72 -4.44
N THR A 146 -5.95 12.83 -5.21
CA THR A 146 -6.15 13.06 -6.65
C THR A 146 -6.99 14.31 -6.90
N ILE A 147 -8.08 14.51 -6.15
CA ILE A 147 -8.93 15.70 -6.26
C ILE A 147 -8.12 16.96 -5.91
N ALA A 148 -7.43 16.96 -4.77
CA ALA A 148 -6.61 18.08 -4.32
C ALA A 148 -5.54 18.44 -5.37
N THR A 149 -4.81 17.46 -5.90
CA THR A 149 -3.78 17.71 -6.92
C THR A 149 -4.38 18.25 -8.22
N VAL A 150 -5.55 17.77 -8.66
CA VAL A 150 -6.22 18.31 -9.85
C VAL A 150 -6.63 19.76 -9.66
N LEU A 151 -7.21 20.10 -8.50
CA LEU A 151 -7.58 21.48 -8.17
C LEU A 151 -6.36 22.40 -8.18
N ILE A 152 -5.26 21.97 -7.55
CA ILE A 152 -3.98 22.71 -7.57
C ILE A 152 -3.44 22.83 -9.00
N ALA A 153 -3.46 21.75 -9.79
CA ALA A 153 -2.97 21.78 -11.16
C ALA A 153 -3.79 22.71 -12.06
N LEU A 154 -5.10 22.81 -11.84
CA LEU A 154 -5.99 23.74 -12.54
C LEU A 154 -5.73 25.19 -12.09
N LEU A 155 -5.58 25.45 -10.80
CA LEU A 155 -5.23 26.77 -10.28
C LEU A 155 -3.88 27.24 -10.82
N LEU A 156 -2.86 26.38 -10.80
CA LEU A 156 -1.55 26.71 -11.34
C LEU A 156 -1.59 26.97 -12.86
N ARG A 157 -2.63 26.55 -13.61
CA ARG A 157 -2.71 26.87 -15.05
C ARG A 157 -2.68 28.37 -15.30
N THR A 158 -3.22 29.18 -14.39
CA THR A 158 -3.30 30.64 -14.52
C THR A 158 -2.01 31.38 -14.13
N LEU A 159 -0.99 30.69 -13.59
CA LEU A 159 0.26 31.30 -13.10
C LEU A 159 1.51 30.76 -13.83
N PRO A 160 1.86 31.27 -15.03
CA PRO A 160 2.91 30.70 -15.88
C PRO A 160 4.34 30.83 -15.32
N ILE A 161 4.68 31.92 -14.63
CA ILE A 161 6.04 32.19 -14.11
C ILE A 161 6.44 31.15 -13.06
N LEU A 162 5.51 30.79 -12.17
CA LEU A 162 5.73 29.77 -11.13
C LEU A 162 6.01 28.39 -11.74
N LYS A 163 5.46 28.06 -12.92
CA LYS A 163 5.69 26.77 -13.58
C LYS A 163 7.11 26.59 -14.11
N ILE A 164 7.74 27.65 -14.62
CA ILE A 164 9.05 27.54 -15.28
C ILE A 164 10.14 27.35 -14.22
N LYS A 165 10.15 28.19 -13.19
CA LYS A 165 11.15 28.11 -12.11
C LYS A 165 11.05 26.79 -11.34
N THR A 166 9.84 26.35 -10.99
CA THR A 166 9.63 25.07 -10.26
C THR A 166 10.11 23.86 -11.08
N LYS A 167 9.86 23.84 -12.39
CA LYS A 167 10.36 22.77 -13.27
C LYS A 167 11.87 22.74 -13.36
N ALA A 168 12.53 23.88 -13.52
CA ALA A 168 13.99 23.95 -13.64
C ALA A 168 14.70 23.45 -12.37
N VAL A 169 14.26 23.93 -11.20
CA VAL A 169 14.78 23.50 -9.89
C VAL A 169 14.57 21.99 -9.70
N PHE A 170 13.36 21.49 -9.96
CA PHE A 170 13.05 20.08 -9.79
C PHE A 170 13.88 19.17 -10.72
N LYS A 171 14.12 19.59 -11.96
CA LYS A 171 15.02 18.88 -12.88
C LYS A 171 16.44 18.79 -12.33
N ALA A 172 16.98 19.90 -11.82
CA ALA A 172 18.32 19.93 -11.23
C ALA A 172 18.42 18.95 -10.03
N ILE A 173 17.41 18.95 -9.16
CA ILE A 173 17.30 18.02 -8.03
C ILE A 173 17.29 16.57 -8.53
N LEU A 174 16.43 16.21 -9.49
CA LEU A 174 16.27 14.83 -9.96
C LEU A 174 17.53 14.24 -10.60
N LYS A 175 18.32 15.06 -11.31
CA LYS A 175 19.51 14.62 -12.04
C LYS A 175 20.64 14.18 -11.12
N ASN A 176 20.75 14.77 -9.93
CA ASN A 176 21.78 14.40 -8.96
C ASN A 176 21.23 13.36 -7.95
N PRO A 177 21.78 12.13 -7.91
CA PRO A 177 21.29 11.07 -7.02
C PRO A 177 21.30 11.42 -5.54
N LEU A 178 22.31 12.14 -5.06
CA LEU A 178 22.40 12.52 -3.65
C LEU A 178 21.41 13.64 -3.34
N ILE A 179 21.34 14.67 -4.18
CA ILE A 179 20.45 15.81 -3.96
C ILE A 179 18.99 15.36 -3.95
N ARG A 180 18.54 14.47 -4.86
CA ARG A 180 17.14 13.99 -4.83
C ARG A 180 16.82 13.20 -3.56
N ILE A 181 17.75 12.39 -3.05
CA ILE A 181 17.56 11.61 -1.82
C ILE A 181 17.48 12.57 -0.63
N ILE A 182 18.45 13.47 -0.49
CA ILE A 182 18.51 14.44 0.61
C ILE A 182 17.28 15.35 0.56
N SER A 183 16.89 15.85 -0.61
CA SER A 183 15.73 16.73 -0.75
C SER A 183 14.44 16.06 -0.28
N LEU A 184 14.20 14.81 -0.70
CA LEU A 184 13.02 14.06 -0.26
C LEU A 184 13.10 13.73 1.24
N ALA A 185 14.27 13.34 1.74
CA ALA A 185 14.47 13.04 3.15
C ALA A 185 14.28 14.28 4.03
N THR A 186 14.73 15.46 3.60
CA THR A 186 14.49 16.71 4.32
C THR A 186 13.00 17.05 4.36
N ILE A 187 12.29 16.96 3.23
CA ILE A 187 10.85 17.25 3.17
C ILE A 187 10.08 16.28 4.08
N VAL A 188 10.37 14.98 3.99
CA VAL A 188 9.70 13.95 4.82
C VAL A 188 10.07 14.11 6.29
N GLY A 189 11.34 14.32 6.62
CA GLY A 189 11.82 14.47 7.98
C GLY A 189 11.23 15.70 8.68
N LEU A 190 11.14 16.83 7.98
CA LEU A 190 10.46 18.02 8.50
C LEU A 190 8.97 17.76 8.75
N LEU A 191 8.30 17.07 7.82
CA LEU A 191 6.89 16.74 8.00
C LEU A 191 6.68 15.81 9.22
N LEU A 192 7.46 14.74 9.33
CA LEU A 192 7.42 13.81 10.46
C LEU A 192 7.75 14.52 11.78
N LYS A 193 8.68 15.49 11.75
CA LYS A 193 9.00 16.31 12.92
C LYS A 193 7.83 17.19 13.35
N VAL A 194 7.12 17.80 12.40
CA VAL A 194 5.89 18.57 12.68
C VAL A 194 4.80 17.67 13.26
N PHE A 195 4.69 16.43 12.78
CA PHE A 195 3.73 15.46 13.33
C PHE A 195 4.11 14.95 14.72
N GLY A 196 5.38 15.11 15.11
CA GLY A 196 5.90 14.59 16.37
C GLY A 196 6.01 13.07 16.38
N SER A 197 6.20 12.43 15.23
CA SER A 197 6.28 10.96 15.13
C SER A 197 7.24 10.54 14.02
N SER A 198 8.02 9.49 14.25
CA SER A 198 8.85 8.81 13.24
C SER A 198 8.05 7.99 12.22
N MET A 199 6.77 7.74 12.48
CA MET A 199 5.90 6.95 11.61
C MET A 199 4.52 7.60 11.47
N VAL A 200 3.93 7.52 10.28
CA VAL A 200 2.56 7.99 10.07
C VAL A 200 1.60 6.83 10.29
N ALA A 201 0.69 6.99 11.25
CA ALA A 201 -0.36 6.02 11.51
C ALA A 201 -1.23 5.83 10.25
N THR A 202 -1.64 4.59 9.99
CA THR A 202 -2.57 4.31 8.88
C THR A 202 -3.99 4.57 9.37
N SER A 203 -4.49 5.79 9.16
CA SER A 203 -5.87 6.08 9.50
C SER A 203 -6.82 5.30 8.60
N VAL A 204 -7.66 4.48 9.22
CA VAL A 204 -8.75 3.75 8.59
C VAL A 204 -10.10 4.42 8.85
N SER A 205 -10.11 5.60 9.46
CA SER A 205 -11.33 6.38 9.73
C SER A 205 -12.00 6.83 8.44
N LEU A 206 -13.32 6.98 8.47
CA LEU A 206 -14.07 7.64 7.40
C LEU A 206 -13.87 9.16 7.43
N VAL A 207 -13.44 9.73 8.57
CA VAL A 207 -13.02 11.13 8.65
C VAL A 207 -11.55 11.22 8.22
N PRO A 208 -11.21 12.03 7.19
CA PRO A 208 -9.83 12.14 6.72
C PRO A 208 -8.88 12.63 7.82
N ASP A 209 -7.90 11.81 8.14
CA ASP A 209 -6.77 12.21 8.98
C ASP A 209 -5.75 13.06 8.20
N TYR A 210 -5.33 14.17 8.80
CA TYR A 210 -4.45 15.15 8.17
C TYR A 210 -3.00 14.69 8.06
N HIS A 211 -2.48 13.91 9.02
CA HIS A 211 -1.12 13.34 8.96
C HIS A 211 -1.00 12.39 7.78
N THR A 212 -1.95 11.47 7.68
CA THR A 212 -2.06 10.46 6.62
C THR A 212 -2.18 11.14 5.26
N PHE A 213 -3.09 12.10 5.14
CA PHE A 213 -3.28 12.84 3.90
C PHE A 213 -1.99 13.56 3.46
N SER A 214 -1.42 14.37 4.35
CA SER A 214 -0.28 15.24 4.02
C SER A 214 0.99 14.44 3.68
N TYR A 215 1.24 13.35 4.40
CA TYR A 215 2.37 12.47 4.13
C TYR A 215 2.29 11.84 2.75
N TYR A 216 1.17 11.20 2.42
CA TYR A 216 1.01 10.53 1.13
C TYR A 216 0.83 11.51 -0.04
N PHE A 217 0.35 12.72 0.23
CA PHE A 217 0.25 13.80 -0.75
C PHE A 217 1.64 14.18 -1.30
N ILE A 218 2.68 14.24 -0.47
CA ILE A 218 4.06 14.52 -0.92
C ILE A 218 4.53 13.50 -1.95
N PHE A 219 4.31 12.21 -1.70
CA PHE A 219 4.75 11.16 -2.63
C PHE A 219 3.94 11.19 -3.92
N TYR A 220 2.62 11.42 -3.84
CA TYR A 220 1.80 11.62 -5.03
C TYR A 220 2.28 12.81 -5.86
N LEU A 221 2.58 13.94 -5.22
CA LEU A 221 3.17 15.10 -5.90
C LEU A 221 4.54 14.80 -6.50
N LEU A 222 5.41 14.06 -5.80
CA LEU A 222 6.70 13.62 -6.35
C LEU A 222 6.49 12.85 -7.66
N GLY A 223 5.57 11.90 -7.68
CA GLY A 223 5.20 11.17 -8.89
C GLY A 223 4.69 12.06 -10.02
N TRP A 224 3.81 13.01 -9.67
CA TRP A 224 3.27 13.99 -10.60
C TRP A 224 4.38 14.86 -11.23
N LEU A 225 5.31 15.35 -10.39
CA LEU A 225 6.44 16.17 -10.81
C LEU A 225 7.45 15.38 -11.63
N VAL A 226 7.73 14.12 -11.29
CA VAL A 226 8.58 13.22 -12.09
C VAL A 226 8.02 13.07 -13.51
N TYR A 227 6.70 12.91 -13.65
CA TYR A 227 6.08 12.89 -14.97
C TYR A 227 6.16 14.26 -15.68
N ALA A 228 5.84 15.34 -14.95
CA ALA A 228 5.80 16.70 -15.50
C ALA A 228 7.17 17.27 -15.89
N SER A 229 8.26 16.75 -15.32
CA SER A 229 9.63 17.13 -15.66
C SER A 229 10.04 16.66 -17.06
N LYS A 230 9.40 15.58 -17.56
CA LYS A 230 9.75 14.88 -18.82
C LYS A 230 11.20 14.34 -18.82
N GLU A 231 11.84 14.23 -17.66
CA GLU A 231 13.13 13.57 -17.53
C GLU A 231 12.96 12.04 -17.63
N PRO A 232 13.93 11.31 -18.20
CA PRO A 232 13.79 9.87 -18.39
C PRO A 232 13.88 9.13 -17.06
N LEU A 233 13.02 8.11 -16.87
CA LEU A 233 13.02 7.27 -15.68
C LEU A 233 14.34 6.48 -15.50
N THR A 234 15.14 6.36 -16.56
CA THR A 234 16.47 5.74 -16.53
C THR A 234 17.44 6.47 -15.60
N LEU A 235 17.18 7.74 -15.25
CA LEU A 235 17.93 8.47 -14.21
C LEU A 235 17.92 7.77 -12.84
N PHE A 236 16.90 6.96 -12.56
CA PHE A 236 16.80 6.21 -11.31
C PHE A 236 17.58 4.89 -11.34
N VAL A 237 17.99 4.42 -12.52
CA VAL A 237 18.69 3.13 -12.67
C VAL A 237 20.11 3.20 -12.09
N LYS A 238 20.81 4.32 -12.27
CA LYS A 238 22.16 4.54 -11.74
C LYS A 238 22.11 4.50 -10.21
N TYR A 239 22.92 3.63 -9.60
CA TYR A 239 22.99 3.34 -8.16
C TYR A 239 21.74 2.71 -7.52
N SER A 240 20.74 2.27 -8.29
CA SER A 240 19.50 1.67 -7.75
C SER A 240 19.76 0.53 -6.73
N TRP A 241 20.66 -0.40 -7.03
CA TRP A 241 21.07 -1.47 -6.10
C TRP A 241 21.72 -0.92 -4.82
N LEU A 242 22.64 0.03 -4.94
CA LEU A 242 23.29 0.66 -3.79
C LEU A 242 22.26 1.36 -2.90
N THR A 243 21.37 2.17 -3.49
CA THR A 243 20.34 2.88 -2.72
C THR A 243 19.34 1.93 -2.06
N THR A 244 18.93 0.84 -2.74
CA THR A 244 18.05 -0.17 -2.14
C THR A 244 18.78 -0.95 -1.05
N GLY A 245 20.04 -1.32 -1.25
CA GLY A 245 20.86 -2.00 -0.24
C GLY A 245 21.05 -1.14 1.02
N LEU A 246 21.39 0.14 0.85
CA LEU A 246 21.48 1.10 1.96
C LEU A 246 20.16 1.26 2.70
N ALA A 247 19.03 1.30 1.99
CA ALA A 247 17.72 1.37 2.62
C ALA A 247 17.46 0.16 3.53
N VAL A 248 17.78 -1.05 3.05
CA VAL A 248 17.65 -2.29 3.84
C VAL A 248 18.59 -2.26 5.05
N VAL A 249 19.85 -1.88 4.87
CA VAL A 249 20.82 -1.76 5.98
C VAL A 249 20.34 -0.76 7.02
N PHE A 250 19.83 0.40 6.62
CA PHE A 250 19.30 1.39 7.55
C PHE A 250 18.01 0.93 8.24
N SER A 251 17.13 0.18 7.56
CA SER A 251 15.97 -0.44 8.22
C SER A 251 16.37 -1.49 9.26
N ILE A 252 17.41 -2.28 9.01
CA ILE A 252 17.95 -3.23 9.99
C ILE A 252 18.53 -2.47 11.17
N ALA A 253 19.35 -1.45 10.92
CA ALA A 253 19.93 -0.62 11.96
C ALA A 253 18.86 0.08 12.81
N GLU A 254 17.82 0.64 12.18
CA GLU A 254 16.67 1.23 12.87
C GLU A 254 15.96 0.22 13.77
N GLY A 255 15.67 -0.98 13.27
CA GLY A 255 15.08 -2.06 14.06
C GLY A 255 15.94 -2.46 15.26
N LEU A 256 17.26 -2.60 15.07
CA LEU A 256 18.20 -2.92 16.14
C LEU A 256 18.26 -1.80 17.19
N ILE A 257 18.26 -0.52 16.78
CA ILE A 257 18.25 0.64 17.69
C ILE A 257 16.95 0.66 18.50
N ILE A 258 15.80 0.44 17.85
CA ILE A 258 14.49 0.36 18.52
C ILE A 258 14.52 -0.71 19.61
N THR A 259 15.01 -1.90 19.29
CA THR A 259 15.08 -3.01 20.25
C THR A 259 16.10 -2.77 21.36
N ALA A 260 17.32 -2.32 21.02
CA ALA A 260 18.40 -2.13 21.99
C ALA A 260 18.10 -1.04 23.02
N TYR A 261 17.39 0.01 22.63
CA TYR A 261 17.04 1.14 23.49
C TYR A 261 15.57 1.17 23.93
N ASN A 262 14.80 0.11 23.62
CA ASN A 262 13.37 0.01 23.90
C ASN A 262 12.57 1.27 23.49
N LEU A 263 12.89 1.81 22.30
CA LEU A 263 12.26 3.03 21.80
C LEU A 263 10.86 2.73 21.28
N ASN A 264 9.94 3.69 21.43
CA ASN A 264 8.67 3.64 20.72
C ASN A 264 8.91 3.88 19.21
N PRO A 265 8.57 2.91 18.32
CA PRO A 265 8.77 3.04 16.87
C PRO A 265 8.01 4.21 16.23
N SER A 266 6.94 4.69 16.87
CA SER A 266 6.14 5.85 16.44
C SER A 266 6.33 7.06 17.38
N GLY A 267 7.45 7.12 18.10
CA GLY A 267 7.76 8.23 19.02
C GLY A 267 8.31 9.47 18.32
N ASN A 268 8.45 10.57 19.07
CA ASN A 268 9.05 11.83 18.60
C ASN A 268 10.59 11.83 18.70
N SER A 269 11.23 10.71 18.36
CA SER A 269 12.70 10.62 18.39
C SER A 269 13.28 11.26 17.13
N ASN A 270 14.14 12.28 17.30
CA ASN A 270 14.83 12.93 16.17
C ASN A 270 15.65 11.92 15.34
N LEU A 271 16.26 10.95 16.01
CA LEU A 271 17.01 9.89 15.35
C LEU A 271 16.10 9.04 14.47
N LEU A 272 15.00 8.51 15.02
CA LEU A 272 14.06 7.68 14.27
C LEU A 272 13.39 8.46 13.14
N ILE A 273 13.05 9.73 13.34
CA ILE A 273 12.53 10.60 12.28
C ILE A 273 13.52 10.72 11.11
N ALA A 274 14.81 10.92 11.42
CA ALA A 274 15.85 10.98 10.40
C ALA A 274 16.02 9.65 9.67
N PHE A 275 16.03 8.52 10.39
CA PHE A 275 16.08 7.18 9.80
C PHE A 275 14.89 6.93 8.88
N SER A 276 13.65 7.07 9.35
CA SER A 276 12.43 6.94 8.54
C SER A 276 12.48 7.75 7.26
N ALA A 277 12.89 9.02 7.35
CA ALA A 277 12.94 9.92 6.20
C ALA A 277 14.00 9.53 5.16
N ILE A 278 15.17 9.09 5.62
CA ILE A 278 16.25 8.62 4.75
C ILE A 278 15.88 7.28 4.11
N ILE A 279 15.38 6.32 4.90
CA ILE A 279 14.99 4.98 4.45
C ILE A 279 13.92 5.07 3.36
N VAL A 280 12.83 5.80 3.60
CA VAL A 280 11.77 5.94 2.58
C VAL A 280 12.31 6.58 1.31
N SER A 281 13.17 7.60 1.43
CA SER A 281 13.75 8.28 0.26
C SER A 281 14.65 7.36 -0.56
N LEU A 282 15.48 6.56 0.12
CA LEU A 282 16.34 5.56 -0.51
C LEU A 282 15.50 4.48 -1.21
N PHE A 283 14.47 3.95 -0.56
CA PHE A 283 13.59 2.95 -1.17
C PHE A 283 12.82 3.50 -2.37
N ILE A 284 12.27 4.71 -2.26
CA ILE A 284 11.51 5.34 -3.34
C ILE A 284 12.34 5.40 -4.62
N PHE A 285 13.57 5.94 -4.57
CA PHE A 285 14.41 6.05 -5.76
C PHE A 285 15.05 4.71 -6.15
N GLY A 286 15.51 3.92 -5.18
CA GLY A 286 16.17 2.64 -5.42
C GLY A 286 15.23 1.62 -6.08
N LEU A 287 14.07 1.36 -5.47
CA LEU A 287 13.10 0.40 -6.01
C LEU A 287 12.52 0.89 -7.34
N THR A 288 12.26 2.19 -7.51
CA THR A 288 11.85 2.74 -8.81
C THR A 288 12.91 2.44 -9.87
N GLY A 289 14.19 2.66 -9.55
CA GLY A 289 15.30 2.34 -10.44
C GLY A 289 15.42 0.85 -10.78
N LEU A 290 15.24 -0.04 -9.79
CA LEU A 290 15.24 -1.50 -10.02
C LEU A 290 14.05 -1.94 -10.87
N PHE A 291 12.87 -1.36 -10.68
CA PHE A 291 11.72 -1.62 -11.55
C PHE A 291 11.96 -1.16 -12.98
N VAL A 292 12.56 0.02 -13.17
CA VAL A 292 12.93 0.50 -14.51
C VAL A 292 13.99 -0.42 -15.13
N ARG A 293 14.95 -0.94 -14.34
CA ARG A 293 15.99 -1.85 -14.84
C ARG A 293 15.44 -3.20 -15.29
N TYR A 294 14.56 -3.82 -14.50
CA TYR A 294 14.17 -5.23 -14.68
C TYR A 294 12.73 -5.44 -15.18
N ALA A 295 11.86 -4.45 -15.09
CA ALA A 295 10.43 -4.58 -15.40
C ALA A 295 9.95 -3.57 -16.45
N SER A 296 10.86 -3.04 -17.27
CA SER A 296 10.52 -2.14 -18.40
C SER A 296 10.18 -2.87 -19.70
N THR A 297 10.55 -4.15 -19.82
CA THR A 297 10.20 -4.97 -20.99
C THR A 297 8.83 -5.62 -20.82
N HIS A 298 8.14 -5.85 -21.93
CA HIS A 298 6.84 -6.53 -21.91
C HIS A 298 7.00 -7.99 -21.49
N SER A 299 6.27 -8.41 -20.45
CA SER A 299 6.20 -9.79 -19.99
C SER A 299 4.75 -10.22 -19.79
N PRO A 300 4.27 -11.29 -20.46
CA PRO A 300 2.91 -11.79 -20.28
C PRO A 300 2.60 -12.17 -18.83
N LYS A 301 3.58 -12.74 -18.12
CA LYS A 301 3.43 -13.12 -16.71
C LYS A 301 3.26 -11.88 -15.82
N LEU A 302 4.13 -10.87 -15.98
CA LEU A 302 4.01 -9.61 -15.23
C LEU A 302 2.72 -8.86 -15.58
N ARG A 303 2.28 -8.96 -16.83
CA ARG A 303 1.01 -8.40 -17.28
C ARG A 303 -0.16 -9.05 -16.56
N TYR A 304 -0.20 -10.39 -16.50
CA TYR A 304 -1.23 -11.12 -15.76
C TYR A 304 -1.26 -10.75 -14.28
N ILE A 305 -0.09 -10.73 -13.62
CA ILE A 305 0.01 -10.31 -12.21
C ILE A 305 -0.52 -8.88 -12.03
N SER A 306 -0.17 -7.96 -12.93
CA SER A 306 -0.68 -6.59 -12.87
C SER A 306 -2.19 -6.50 -13.09
N ASP A 307 -2.76 -7.26 -14.01
CA ASP A 307 -4.20 -7.25 -14.30
C ASP A 307 -5.01 -7.93 -13.17
N ALA A 308 -4.41 -8.89 -12.45
CA ALA A 308 -4.99 -9.53 -11.26
C ALA A 308 -4.88 -8.67 -10.00
N SER A 309 -3.87 -7.81 -9.92
CA SER A 309 -3.47 -7.14 -8.67
C SER A 309 -4.56 -6.33 -7.99
N TYR A 310 -5.51 -5.77 -8.76
CA TYR A 310 -6.61 -5.02 -8.17
C TYR A 310 -7.62 -5.94 -7.46
N TRP A 311 -7.95 -7.09 -8.06
CA TRP A 311 -8.83 -8.06 -7.41
C TRP A 311 -8.19 -8.65 -6.17
N VAL A 312 -6.92 -9.08 -6.28
CA VAL A 312 -6.13 -9.59 -5.16
C VAL A 312 -6.16 -8.61 -3.99
N TYR A 313 -5.96 -7.32 -4.26
CA TYR A 313 -6.06 -6.28 -3.25
C TYR A 313 -7.42 -6.17 -2.58
N LEU A 314 -8.51 -6.29 -3.32
CA LEU A 314 -9.84 -6.16 -2.75
C LEU A 314 -10.10 -7.31 -1.77
N ILE A 315 -9.82 -8.55 -2.17
CA ILE A 315 -10.31 -9.72 -1.41
C ILE A 315 -9.28 -10.37 -0.48
N HIS A 316 -7.98 -10.03 -0.54
CA HIS A 316 -6.98 -10.72 0.26
C HIS A 316 -7.20 -10.59 1.77
N LEU A 317 -7.61 -9.41 2.27
CA LEU A 317 -7.70 -9.15 3.71
C LEU A 317 -8.53 -10.20 4.47
N PRO A 318 -9.83 -10.41 4.15
CA PRO A 318 -10.63 -11.40 4.87
C PRO A 318 -10.04 -12.82 4.80
N ILE A 319 -9.38 -13.17 3.70
CA ILE A 319 -8.72 -14.47 3.53
C ILE A 319 -7.49 -14.58 4.45
N THR A 320 -6.62 -13.57 4.47
CA THR A 320 -5.44 -13.52 5.35
C THR A 320 -5.81 -13.56 6.83
N VAL A 321 -7.00 -13.08 7.18
CA VAL A 321 -7.52 -13.06 8.55
C VAL A 321 -8.15 -14.40 8.93
N LEU A 322 -8.88 -15.06 8.02
CA LEU A 322 -9.56 -16.33 8.30
C LEU A 322 -8.63 -17.54 8.37
N ILE A 323 -7.60 -17.63 7.52
CA ILE A 323 -6.69 -18.79 7.49
C ILE A 323 -6.02 -19.05 8.86
N PRO A 324 -5.50 -18.03 9.58
CA PRO A 324 -4.95 -18.21 10.92
C PRO A 324 -5.88 -18.93 11.90
N ALA A 325 -7.20 -18.76 11.81
CA ALA A 325 -8.15 -19.47 12.66
C ALA A 325 -8.06 -21.00 12.49
N ALA A 326 -7.87 -21.49 11.26
CA ALA A 326 -7.68 -22.91 10.97
C ALA A 326 -6.31 -23.43 11.44
N LEU A 327 -5.31 -22.56 11.55
CA LEU A 327 -3.95 -22.90 11.99
C LEU A 327 -3.75 -22.74 13.51
N ALA A 328 -4.76 -22.26 14.25
CA ALA A 328 -4.63 -21.85 15.65
C ALA A 328 -4.09 -22.98 16.55
N ASN A 329 -4.64 -24.18 16.39
CA ASN A 329 -4.34 -25.36 17.22
C ASN A 329 -3.15 -26.19 16.70
N LEU A 330 -2.58 -25.82 15.55
CA LEU A 330 -1.41 -26.52 15.03
C LEU A 330 -0.16 -26.01 15.74
N SER A 331 0.64 -26.93 16.28
CA SER A 331 1.93 -26.69 16.93
C SER A 331 3.05 -26.40 15.91
N LEU A 332 2.78 -25.48 14.99
CA LEU A 332 3.73 -25.04 13.96
C LEU A 332 4.39 -23.72 14.37
N PRO A 333 5.70 -23.55 14.08
CA PRO A 333 6.39 -22.27 14.19
C PRO A 333 5.69 -21.13 13.42
N ALA A 334 5.71 -19.93 13.98
CA ALA A 334 5.11 -18.71 13.44
C ALA A 334 5.43 -18.49 11.95
N LEU A 335 6.71 -18.65 11.56
CA LEU A 335 7.14 -18.45 10.17
C LEU A 335 6.51 -19.47 9.22
N ILE A 336 6.31 -20.73 9.65
CA ILE A 336 5.65 -21.74 8.83
C ILE A 336 4.17 -21.39 8.66
N LYS A 337 3.47 -21.03 9.75
CA LYS A 337 2.07 -20.58 9.67
C LYS A 337 1.93 -19.36 8.75
N PHE A 338 2.81 -18.38 8.90
CA PHE A 338 2.90 -17.19 8.04
C PHE A 338 3.04 -17.54 6.55
N PHE A 339 3.96 -18.44 6.19
CA PHE A 339 4.13 -18.87 4.79
C PHE A 339 2.90 -19.60 4.25
N ILE A 340 2.25 -20.43 5.07
CA ILE A 340 0.99 -21.08 4.70
C ILE A 340 -0.09 -20.01 4.40
N VAL A 341 -0.24 -19.00 5.26
CA VAL A 341 -1.22 -17.91 5.04
C VAL A 341 -0.94 -17.17 3.74
N ILE A 342 0.32 -16.83 3.44
CA ILE A 342 0.68 -16.17 2.18
C ILE A 342 0.30 -17.05 0.98
N LEU A 343 0.71 -18.32 0.99
CA LEU A 343 0.54 -19.23 -0.13
C LEU A 343 -0.95 -19.48 -0.40
N VAL A 344 -1.69 -19.85 0.63
CA VAL A 344 -3.13 -20.17 0.51
C VAL A 344 -3.92 -18.92 0.11
N THR A 345 -3.64 -17.76 0.72
CA THR A 345 -4.26 -16.49 0.31
C THR A 345 -3.96 -16.18 -1.15
N GLY A 346 -2.70 -16.29 -1.55
CA GLY A 346 -2.25 -16.03 -2.92
C GLY A 346 -2.99 -16.91 -3.91
N VAL A 347 -3.03 -18.22 -3.67
CA VAL A 347 -3.72 -19.20 -4.51
C VAL A 347 -5.21 -18.84 -4.63
N ILE A 348 -5.91 -18.64 -3.51
CA ILE A 348 -7.35 -18.29 -3.53
C ILE A 348 -7.58 -16.99 -4.32
N CYS A 349 -6.75 -15.96 -4.09
CA CYS A 349 -6.88 -14.68 -4.79
C CYS A 349 -6.66 -14.82 -6.31
N PHE A 350 -5.65 -15.57 -6.74
CA PHE A 350 -5.34 -15.74 -8.17
C PHE A 350 -6.30 -16.68 -8.88
N VAL A 351 -6.74 -17.75 -8.23
CA VAL A 351 -7.73 -18.69 -8.75
C VAL A 351 -9.08 -17.99 -8.90
N SER A 352 -9.55 -17.28 -7.88
CA SER A 352 -10.80 -16.52 -7.96
C SER A 352 -10.72 -15.41 -9.01
N TYR A 353 -9.59 -14.71 -9.16
CA TYR A 353 -9.40 -13.78 -10.26
C TYR A 353 -9.57 -14.46 -11.63
N HIS A 354 -8.92 -15.61 -11.81
CA HIS A 354 -8.88 -16.31 -13.09
C HIS A 354 -10.28 -16.71 -13.56
N TYR A 355 -11.07 -17.30 -12.66
CA TYR A 355 -12.37 -17.88 -13.00
C TYR A 355 -13.55 -16.92 -12.82
N LEU A 356 -13.51 -16.04 -11.82
CA LEU A 356 -14.67 -15.19 -11.47
C LEU A 356 -14.58 -13.76 -12.02
N VAL A 357 -13.39 -13.29 -12.37
CA VAL A 357 -13.16 -11.87 -12.69
C VAL A 357 -12.67 -11.66 -14.11
N ARG A 358 -11.63 -12.36 -14.53
CA ARG A 358 -10.83 -12.04 -15.73
C ARG A 358 -11.67 -11.87 -17.01
N ASN A 359 -12.64 -12.76 -17.23
CA ASN A 359 -13.50 -12.81 -18.39
C ASN A 359 -14.93 -12.25 -18.13
N THR A 360 -15.25 -11.82 -16.91
CA THR A 360 -16.61 -11.44 -16.51
C THR A 360 -16.87 -9.93 -16.55
N PHE A 361 -18.08 -9.50 -16.17
CA PHE A 361 -18.38 -8.07 -15.99
C PHE A 361 -17.54 -7.42 -14.88
N ILE A 362 -17.11 -8.18 -13.87
CA ILE A 362 -16.26 -7.70 -12.78
C ILE A 362 -14.89 -7.30 -13.34
N GLY A 363 -14.30 -8.10 -14.24
CA GLY A 363 -13.08 -7.75 -14.95
C GLY A 363 -13.24 -6.48 -15.80
N LYS A 364 -14.38 -6.32 -16.48
CA LYS A 364 -14.68 -5.07 -17.21
C LYS A 364 -14.79 -3.88 -16.25
N PHE A 365 -15.46 -4.02 -15.11
CA PHE A 365 -15.60 -2.96 -14.12
C PHE A 365 -14.25 -2.54 -13.53
N LEU A 366 -13.44 -3.50 -13.07
CA LEU A 366 -12.16 -3.24 -12.42
C LEU A 366 -11.04 -2.85 -13.41
N ASN A 367 -10.93 -3.54 -14.55
CA ASN A 367 -9.84 -3.40 -15.52
C ASN A 367 -10.22 -2.69 -16.82
N GLY A 368 -11.51 -2.58 -17.14
CA GLY A 368 -12.07 -1.80 -18.27
C GLY A 368 -12.21 -2.57 -19.56
N LYS A 369 -11.75 -3.81 -19.54
CA LYS A 369 -11.80 -4.74 -20.63
C LYS A 369 -11.99 -6.13 -20.06
N ARG A 370 -12.66 -6.98 -20.83
CA ARG A 370 -12.71 -8.42 -20.59
C ARG A 370 -11.50 -9.03 -21.27
N PHE A 371 -10.85 -9.98 -20.61
CA PHE A 371 -9.83 -10.80 -21.23
C PHE A 371 -10.46 -12.17 -21.46
N PRO A 372 -10.64 -12.61 -22.72
CA PRO A 372 -11.13 -13.95 -22.99
C PRO A 372 -10.15 -14.98 -22.38
N LEU A 373 -10.70 -16.04 -21.80
CA LEU A 373 -9.90 -17.24 -21.52
C LEU A 373 -9.46 -17.77 -22.89
N LYS A 374 -8.16 -17.99 -23.10
CA LYS A 374 -7.74 -18.76 -24.28
C LYS A 374 -8.47 -20.10 -24.17
N ALA A 375 -9.24 -20.47 -25.18
CA ALA A 375 -9.73 -21.83 -25.30
C ALA A 375 -8.49 -22.74 -25.21
N VAL A 376 -8.52 -23.71 -24.31
CA VAL A 376 -7.62 -24.85 -24.40
C VAL A 376 -7.94 -25.44 -25.76
N GLN A 377 -7.02 -25.29 -26.72
CA GLN A 377 -7.08 -26.07 -27.94
C GLN A 377 -6.62 -27.46 -27.49
N ASP A 378 -7.59 -28.37 -27.38
CA ASP A 378 -7.36 -29.79 -27.17
C ASP A 378 -6.57 -30.39 -28.33
#